data_AF-A0A7S9KSC7-F1
#
_entry.id   AF-A0A7S9KSC7-F1
#
_cell.length_a   1.000
_cell.length_b   1.000
_cell.length_c   1.000
_cell.angle_alpha   90.00
_cell.angle_beta   90.00
_cell.angle_gamma   90.00
#
_symmetry.space_group_name_H-M   'P 1'
#
loop_
_entity.id
_entity.type
_entity.pdbx_description
1 polymer ?
#
loop_
_entity_poly.entity_id
_entity_poly.type
_entity_poly.pdbx_seq_one_letter_code
_entity_poly.pdbx_strand_id
1 'polypeptide(L)'
;MAPSSRQASNVGQIIEYIPDRLYLAAYVHRPTADTLFPGSESPLSPRKRAQRAADSVSSTSSGRTAPCYFTVDDSLLYNAFHHDFGPLHIGHLYRFAIRFHDILGAKENKDRPVVFWSAADPRSRANAACMLACYMVLIQNWPPHLALAPIAQVDPPLMPFRDAGYSQADYGITVQDVVYGVWKAKEEKCIDLDNFDLEMYERYERVEHGDFNWITPHFLAFASPQHTPVAKITEDSELYPLLPRDLDAVDAHPTLPHPFKNVLTHFSDKNIGLVVRLNSHLYSPSYFEALGIQHLDMIFDDGTCPPLATVRKFIRLAHETITVKKKGIAVHCKAGLGRTGCLIGAYLIYRHGFTADEVISFMRFMRPGMVVGPQQHWLHLNQGTFREWWVEERVERRLRKEMAAANPPPSTPVRAMHKTNLRNGQMSTPPNRSPSNRTPLSEVDQDRKNGVQEDYLPAPTPGQPRKTTRAADRHHPYQRSGVHRTSVEEETGVERETEIMTMHRHSQGTDSDEELHLRMRSHRKPSQSPIRSPKVRAVSQTTSTVYVINNDASQDAENVGSGRPKTVDRVASTPSVMTKVRGSKRMGPESPLRAKESAGVRKTSGRVGSASMSASAMAATTARKVSGSS
;
A
#
# COMPACT_ATOMS: atom_id res chain seq x y z
N MET A 1 58.26 -14.93 -4.69
CA MET A 1 56.80 -15.02 -4.85
C MET A 1 56.17 -14.93 -3.47
N ALA A 2 55.23 -14.01 -3.24
CA ALA A 2 54.37 -14.06 -2.06
C ALA A 2 53.28 -15.12 -2.28
N PRO A 3 52.77 -15.81 -1.24
CA PRO A 3 51.60 -16.65 -1.39
C PRO A 3 50.40 -15.79 -1.81
N SER A 4 49.60 -16.26 -2.76
CA SER A 4 48.41 -15.55 -3.22
C SER A 4 47.48 -15.22 -2.05
N SER A 5 46.82 -14.07 -2.10
CA SER A 5 45.84 -13.66 -1.10
C SER A 5 44.78 -14.74 -0.94
N ARG A 6 44.48 -15.10 0.32
CA ARG A 6 43.44 -16.06 0.68
C ARG A 6 42.18 -15.80 -0.14
N GLN A 7 41.55 -16.88 -0.63
CA GLN A 7 40.18 -16.80 -1.16
C GLN A 7 39.34 -16.05 -0.11
N ALA A 8 38.74 -14.93 -0.50
CA ALA A 8 37.73 -14.30 0.32
C ALA A 8 36.61 -15.34 0.49
N SER A 9 36.33 -15.74 1.73
CA SER A 9 35.31 -16.74 1.99
C SER A 9 33.97 -16.21 1.51
N ASN A 10 33.46 -16.75 0.40
CA ASN A 10 32.11 -16.46 -0.11
C ASN A 10 31.04 -17.14 0.76
N VAL A 11 31.18 -16.95 2.07
CA VAL A 11 30.28 -17.36 3.14
C VAL A 11 29.57 -16.09 3.55
N GLY A 12 28.58 -15.70 2.76
CA GLY A 12 27.51 -14.86 3.28
C GLY A 12 26.55 -15.71 4.10
N GLN A 13 25.43 -15.12 4.49
CA GLN A 13 24.47 -15.77 5.37
C GLN A 13 23.81 -16.98 4.69
N ILE A 14 23.60 -18.07 5.44
CA ILE A 14 22.85 -19.26 5.01
C ILE A 14 21.85 -19.59 6.11
N ILE A 15 20.59 -19.76 5.74
CA ILE A 15 19.42 -19.93 6.61
C ILE A 15 18.70 -21.20 6.19
N GLU A 16 18.44 -22.11 7.13
CA GLU A 16 17.70 -23.34 6.90
C GLU A 16 16.19 -23.10 6.98
N TYR A 17 15.47 -23.38 5.89
CA TYR A 17 13.99 -23.30 5.85
C TYR A 17 13.35 -24.68 5.99
N ILE A 18 13.94 -25.72 5.37
CA ILE A 18 13.52 -27.11 5.52
C ILE A 18 14.80 -27.96 5.68
N PRO A 19 14.98 -28.69 6.81
CA PRO A 19 16.21 -29.44 7.10
C PRO A 19 16.69 -30.36 5.97
N ASP A 20 17.99 -30.33 5.70
CA ASP A 20 18.72 -31.00 4.60
C ASP A 20 18.14 -30.78 3.18
N ARG A 21 17.10 -29.96 2.99
CA ARG A 21 16.36 -29.81 1.71
C ARG A 21 16.31 -28.40 1.14
N LEU A 22 16.03 -27.38 1.95
CA LEU A 22 15.80 -26.01 1.45
C LEU A 22 16.47 -24.95 2.33
N TYR A 23 17.25 -24.10 1.67
CA TYR A 23 18.01 -23.03 2.30
C TYR A 23 17.79 -21.71 1.55
N LEU A 24 17.72 -20.62 2.31
CA LEU A 24 17.86 -19.26 1.83
C LEU A 24 19.28 -18.79 2.10
N ALA A 25 19.96 -18.21 1.13
CA ALA A 25 21.33 -17.71 1.29
C ALA A 25 21.53 -16.32 0.70
N ALA A 26 22.63 -15.68 1.08
CA ALA A 26 23.11 -14.44 0.49
C ALA A 26 24.60 -14.60 0.17
N TYR A 27 25.04 -14.17 -1.02
CA TYR A 27 26.44 -14.29 -1.44
C TYR A 27 26.96 -13.01 -2.09
N VAL A 28 28.26 -12.73 -1.94
CA VAL A 28 28.93 -11.57 -2.55
C VAL A 28 29.33 -11.86 -3.99
N HIS A 29 29.59 -13.13 -4.29
CA HIS A 29 29.86 -13.64 -5.63
C HIS A 29 28.97 -14.85 -5.92
N ARG A 30 28.66 -15.10 -7.19
CA ARG A 30 27.86 -16.27 -7.61
C ARG A 30 28.46 -17.57 -7.04
N PRO A 31 27.69 -18.41 -6.34
CA PRO A 31 28.18 -19.66 -5.76
C PRO A 31 28.57 -20.67 -6.85
N THR A 32 29.59 -21.46 -6.53
CA THR A 32 30.16 -22.54 -7.33
C THR A 32 30.07 -23.87 -6.57
N ALA A 33 30.45 -24.99 -7.19
CA ALA A 33 30.52 -26.29 -6.52
C ALA A 33 31.47 -26.30 -5.30
N ASP A 34 32.48 -25.42 -5.27
CA ASP A 34 33.44 -25.27 -4.17
C ASP A 34 33.00 -24.27 -3.09
N THR A 35 31.80 -23.68 -3.22
CA THR A 35 31.30 -22.71 -2.24
C THR A 35 30.90 -23.41 -0.95
N LEU A 36 31.53 -23.01 0.16
CA LEU A 36 31.33 -23.63 1.47
C LEU A 36 29.85 -23.59 1.89
N PHE A 37 29.36 -24.75 2.33
CA PHE A 37 27.96 -24.98 2.69
C PHE A 37 27.88 -25.73 4.03
N PRO A 38 26.84 -25.54 4.86
CA PRO A 38 26.69 -26.29 6.12
C PRO A 38 26.74 -27.81 5.87
N GLY A 39 27.77 -28.46 6.42
CA GLY A 39 28.01 -29.91 6.22
C GLY A 39 28.87 -30.29 5.01
N SER A 40 29.44 -29.34 4.26
CA SER A 40 30.59 -29.63 3.38
C SER A 40 31.87 -29.75 4.22
N GLU A 41 32.55 -30.89 4.22
CA GLU A 41 33.85 -31.02 4.90
C GLU A 41 34.89 -30.11 4.24
N SER A 42 35.45 -29.18 5.02
CA SER A 42 36.56 -28.34 4.59
C SER A 42 37.78 -29.20 4.24
N PRO A 43 38.41 -29.04 3.06
CA PRO A 43 39.64 -29.76 2.72
C PRO A 43 40.74 -29.54 3.78
N LEU A 44 41.06 -30.59 4.52
CA LEU A 44 42.06 -30.54 5.59
C LEU A 44 43.43 -30.17 5.02
N SER A 45 43.87 -28.93 5.28
CA SER A 45 45.17 -28.42 4.83
C SER A 45 46.30 -29.38 5.21
N PRO A 46 47.20 -29.76 4.27
CA PRO A 46 48.14 -30.87 4.45
C PRO A 46 49.24 -30.56 5.48
N ARG A 47 48.94 -30.80 6.77
CA ARG A 47 49.93 -30.76 7.84
C ARG A 47 50.82 -32.00 7.78
N LYS A 48 52.10 -31.80 7.46
CA LYS A 48 53.15 -32.82 7.58
C LYS A 48 53.21 -33.36 9.02
N ARG A 49 53.11 -34.69 9.19
CA ARG A 49 54.14 -35.59 9.77
C ARG A 49 53.53 -36.80 10.51
N ALA A 50 54.32 -37.87 10.58
CA ALA A 50 54.24 -39.03 11.47
C ALA A 50 53.39 -40.24 11.01
N GLN A 51 54.11 -41.34 10.83
CA GLN A 51 53.67 -42.68 10.47
C GLN A 51 52.92 -43.40 11.61
N ARG A 52 52.24 -44.49 11.21
CA ARG A 52 51.90 -45.75 11.93
C ARG A 52 50.48 -45.92 12.49
N ALA A 53 50.18 -47.21 12.65
CA ALA A 53 48.92 -47.86 13.04
C ALA A 53 47.80 -47.74 11.98
N ALA A 54 47.36 -48.89 11.50
CA ALA A 54 46.10 -49.03 10.79
C ALA A 54 45.12 -49.72 11.74
N ASP A 55 43.89 -49.21 11.80
CA ASP A 55 42.70 -49.96 12.20
C ASP A 55 41.53 -49.38 11.40
N SER A 56 41.16 -50.07 10.33
CA SER A 56 40.22 -49.58 9.33
C SER A 56 38.76 -49.79 9.76
N VAL A 57 38.32 -49.03 10.75
CA VAL A 57 36.87 -48.80 10.93
C VAL A 57 36.39 -47.99 9.73
N SER A 58 35.56 -48.60 8.87
CA SER A 58 35.01 -47.93 7.70
C SER A 58 33.97 -46.89 8.13
N SER A 59 34.42 -45.65 8.35
CA SER A 59 33.52 -44.50 8.38
C SER A 59 32.81 -44.42 7.04
N THR A 60 31.50 -44.66 7.03
CA THR A 60 30.66 -44.46 5.86
C THR A 60 30.57 -42.96 5.58
N SER A 61 31.48 -42.46 4.75
CA SER A 61 31.42 -41.13 4.18
C SER A 61 30.19 -41.04 3.28
N SER A 62 29.06 -40.65 3.86
CA SER A 62 27.86 -40.29 3.12
C SER A 62 28.22 -39.11 2.22
N GLY A 63 28.48 -39.37 0.95
CA GLY A 63 28.85 -38.36 -0.04
C GLY A 63 27.71 -37.38 -0.26
N ARG A 64 27.63 -36.36 0.60
CA ARG A 64 26.61 -35.30 0.53
C ARG A 64 26.76 -34.60 -0.81
N THR A 65 25.77 -34.81 -1.67
CA THR A 65 25.68 -34.28 -3.02
C THR A 65 25.75 -32.77 -3.01
N ALA A 66 26.59 -32.17 -3.87
CA ALA A 66 26.76 -30.72 -3.92
C ALA A 66 25.41 -29.99 -4.11
N PRO A 67 25.14 -28.90 -3.38
CA PRO A 67 23.83 -28.23 -3.44
C PRO A 67 23.45 -27.73 -4.84
N CYS A 68 22.15 -27.56 -5.08
CA CYS A 68 21.63 -26.89 -6.27
C CYS A 68 21.36 -25.41 -5.93
N TYR A 69 22.24 -24.52 -6.40
CA TYR A 69 22.13 -23.08 -6.18
C TYR A 69 21.30 -22.42 -7.29
N PHE A 70 20.31 -21.61 -6.93
CA PHE A 70 19.59 -20.74 -7.87
C PHE A 70 19.28 -19.38 -7.27
N THR A 71 19.25 -18.36 -8.12
CA THR A 71 18.84 -16.99 -7.79
C THR A 71 17.77 -16.53 -8.77
N VAL A 72 17.00 -15.51 -8.39
CA VAL A 72 16.08 -14.81 -9.29
C VAL A 72 16.46 -13.35 -9.54
N ASP A 73 17.48 -12.82 -8.86
CA ASP A 73 17.87 -11.41 -8.85
C ASP A 73 18.09 -10.88 -10.28
N ASP A 74 18.83 -11.61 -11.12
CA ASP A 74 19.09 -11.29 -12.54
C ASP A 74 17.84 -11.38 -13.47
N SER A 75 16.66 -11.75 -12.94
CA SER A 75 15.52 -12.22 -13.75
C SER A 75 14.13 -11.80 -13.28
N LEU A 76 13.98 -11.34 -12.03
CA LEU A 76 12.74 -10.88 -11.42
C LEU A 76 12.98 -9.49 -10.82
N LEU A 77 13.08 -8.50 -11.71
CA LEU A 77 13.50 -7.14 -11.39
C LEU A 77 12.33 -6.28 -10.88
N TYR A 78 12.47 -5.72 -9.69
CA TYR A 78 11.54 -4.72 -9.19
C TYR A 78 11.70 -3.40 -9.96
N ASN A 79 10.67 -2.97 -10.68
CA ASN A 79 10.65 -1.70 -11.40
C ASN A 79 10.35 -0.54 -10.42
N ALA A 80 11.39 0.18 -10.01
CA ALA A 80 11.28 1.25 -9.02
C ALA A 80 10.65 2.53 -9.58
N PHE A 81 9.73 3.14 -8.83
CA PHE A 81 9.23 4.48 -9.14
C PHE A 81 10.23 5.58 -8.75
N HIS A 82 10.98 5.38 -7.66
CA HIS A 82 11.99 6.32 -7.19
C HIS A 82 13.12 5.65 -6.38
N HIS A 83 12.87 5.34 -5.11
CA HIS A 83 13.82 4.70 -4.19
C HIS A 83 13.21 3.48 -3.48
N ASP A 84 11.94 3.18 -3.76
CA ASP A 84 11.31 1.91 -3.47
C ASP A 84 12.02 0.77 -4.22
N PHE A 85 12.18 -0.37 -3.54
CA PHE A 85 12.94 -1.52 -4.06
C PHE A 85 12.15 -2.84 -3.93
N GLY A 86 10.93 -2.78 -3.41
CA GLY A 86 10.14 -3.96 -3.05
C GLY A 86 8.93 -3.61 -2.17
N PRO A 87 8.16 -4.61 -1.73
CA PRO A 87 8.35 -6.03 -2.03
C PRO A 87 8.06 -6.37 -3.50
N LEU A 88 8.63 -7.46 -4.00
CA LEU A 88 8.25 -8.05 -5.29
C LEU A 88 6.77 -8.50 -5.25
N HIS A 89 6.02 -8.18 -6.32
CA HIS A 89 4.58 -8.40 -6.43
C HIS A 89 4.18 -9.83 -6.86
N ILE A 90 2.87 -10.11 -6.83
CA ILE A 90 2.28 -11.43 -7.08
C ILE A 90 2.72 -12.11 -8.39
N GLY A 91 2.88 -11.35 -9.50
CA GLY A 91 3.42 -11.89 -10.76
C GLY A 91 4.85 -12.43 -10.63
N HIS A 92 5.71 -11.75 -9.87
CA HIS A 92 7.04 -12.24 -9.53
C HIS A 92 6.99 -13.51 -8.66
N LEU A 93 6.05 -13.61 -7.71
CA LEU A 93 5.86 -14.83 -6.92
C LEU A 93 5.44 -16.01 -7.81
N TYR A 94 4.54 -15.79 -8.77
CA TYR A 94 4.10 -16.83 -9.69
C TYR A 94 5.26 -17.35 -10.56
N ARG A 95 6.09 -16.44 -11.11
CA ARG A 95 7.31 -16.81 -11.86
C ARG A 95 8.36 -17.50 -10.98
N PHE A 96 8.55 -17.06 -9.74
CA PHE A 96 9.40 -17.73 -8.76
C PHE A 96 8.90 -19.15 -8.49
N ALA A 97 7.59 -19.33 -8.26
CA ALA A 97 6.99 -20.61 -7.93
C ALA A 97 7.14 -21.64 -9.04
N ILE A 98 6.91 -21.29 -10.31
CA ILE A 98 7.15 -22.18 -11.46
C ILE A 98 8.61 -22.64 -11.47
N ARG A 99 9.55 -21.68 -11.52
CA ARG A 99 10.99 -21.98 -11.61
C ARG A 99 11.49 -22.79 -10.40
N PHE A 100 10.92 -22.56 -9.22
CA PHE A 100 11.27 -23.31 -8.02
C PHE A 100 10.68 -24.73 -8.02
N HIS A 101 9.44 -24.92 -8.48
CA HIS A 101 8.85 -26.24 -8.70
C HIS A 101 9.63 -27.06 -9.75
N ASP A 102 10.06 -26.45 -10.85
CA ASP A 102 10.90 -27.11 -11.86
C ASP A 102 12.23 -27.60 -11.25
N ILE A 103 12.89 -26.76 -10.46
CA ILE A 103 14.15 -27.10 -9.76
C ILE A 103 13.93 -28.21 -8.72
N LEU A 104 12.81 -28.19 -7.99
CA LEU A 104 12.48 -29.21 -6.99
C LEU A 104 12.09 -30.56 -7.62
N GLY A 105 11.43 -30.54 -8.79
CA GLY A 105 10.95 -31.71 -9.53
C GLY A 105 12.00 -32.34 -10.46
N ALA A 106 13.06 -31.63 -10.80
CA ALA A 106 14.17 -32.17 -11.61
C ALA A 106 14.79 -33.41 -10.95
N LYS A 107 14.90 -34.51 -11.71
CA LYS A 107 15.39 -35.82 -11.22
C LYS A 107 16.76 -35.74 -10.55
N GLU A 108 17.65 -34.89 -11.07
CA GLU A 108 18.98 -34.62 -10.52
C GLU A 108 18.94 -34.04 -9.10
N ASN A 109 17.88 -33.30 -8.77
CA ASN A 109 17.74 -32.56 -7.52
C ASN A 109 16.90 -33.28 -6.47
N LYS A 110 16.47 -34.52 -6.71
CA LYS A 110 15.62 -35.27 -5.78
C LYS A 110 16.24 -35.37 -4.38
N ASP A 111 17.49 -35.80 -4.34
CA ASP A 111 18.25 -36.09 -3.11
C ASP A 111 19.40 -35.06 -2.95
N ARG A 112 19.10 -33.78 -3.18
CA ARG A 112 20.04 -32.63 -3.08
C ARG A 112 19.44 -31.49 -2.23
N PRO A 113 20.25 -30.79 -1.40
CA PRO A 113 19.88 -29.49 -0.85
C PRO A 113 19.68 -28.48 -1.98
N VAL A 114 18.57 -27.74 -1.95
CA VAL A 114 18.31 -26.61 -2.86
C VAL A 114 18.54 -25.31 -2.10
N VAL A 115 19.33 -24.41 -2.70
CA VAL A 115 19.74 -23.14 -2.10
C VAL A 115 19.21 -22.02 -2.99
N PHE A 116 18.13 -21.38 -2.55
CA PHE A 116 17.71 -20.11 -3.10
C PHE A 116 18.64 -19.02 -2.55
N TRP A 117 19.26 -18.21 -3.40
CA TRP A 117 20.20 -17.19 -2.95
C TRP A 117 20.02 -15.83 -3.63
N SER A 118 20.40 -14.77 -2.92
CA SER A 118 20.45 -13.39 -3.43
C SER A 118 21.85 -12.79 -3.35
N ALA A 119 22.05 -11.64 -3.99
CA ALA A 119 23.14 -10.74 -3.66
C ALA A 119 23.18 -10.41 -2.16
N ALA A 120 24.36 -10.08 -1.64
CA ALA A 120 24.61 -9.84 -0.22
C ALA A 120 24.12 -8.47 0.30
N ASP A 121 23.61 -7.59 -0.54
CA ASP A 121 23.12 -6.28 -0.11
C ASP A 121 21.78 -6.37 0.67
N PRO A 122 21.42 -5.36 1.49
CA PRO A 122 20.24 -5.48 2.34
C PRO A 122 18.89 -5.37 1.62
N ARG A 123 18.84 -4.94 0.35
CA ARG A 123 17.60 -4.84 -0.46
C ARG A 123 17.29 -6.18 -1.11
N SER A 124 18.26 -6.79 -1.81
CA SER A 124 18.09 -8.10 -2.45
C SER A 124 17.80 -9.19 -1.41
N ARG A 125 18.50 -9.16 -0.27
CA ARG A 125 18.22 -10.04 0.88
C ARG A 125 16.80 -9.90 1.41
N ALA A 126 16.28 -8.67 1.52
CA ALA A 126 14.91 -8.43 1.98
C ALA A 126 13.87 -8.94 0.96
N ASN A 127 14.08 -8.71 -0.34
CA ASN A 127 13.22 -9.22 -1.41
C ASN A 127 13.22 -10.75 -1.46
N ALA A 128 14.38 -11.41 -1.41
CA ALA A 128 14.47 -12.88 -1.46
C ALA A 128 13.85 -13.54 -0.22
N ALA A 129 14.13 -13.02 0.98
CA ALA A 129 13.50 -13.48 2.22
C ALA A 129 11.97 -13.32 2.21
N CYS A 130 11.49 -12.16 1.73
CA CYS A 130 10.06 -11.88 1.59
C CYS A 130 9.39 -12.79 0.56
N MET A 131 10.00 -12.98 -0.60
CA MET A 131 9.51 -13.87 -1.66
C MET A 131 9.34 -15.30 -1.17
N LEU A 132 10.37 -15.84 -0.51
CA LEU A 132 10.33 -17.22 0.01
C LEU A 132 9.30 -17.38 1.15
N ALA A 133 9.19 -16.40 2.06
CA ALA A 133 8.19 -16.45 3.12
C ALA A 133 6.75 -16.33 2.58
N CYS A 134 6.53 -15.49 1.56
CA CYS A 134 5.23 -15.38 0.87
C CYS A 134 4.88 -16.68 0.11
N TYR A 135 5.85 -17.31 -0.56
CA TYR A 135 5.69 -18.63 -1.17
C TYR A 135 5.24 -19.69 -0.14
N MET A 136 5.87 -19.72 1.04
CA MET A 136 5.50 -20.68 2.09
C MET A 136 4.07 -20.46 2.60
N VAL A 137 3.66 -19.21 2.79
CA VAL A 137 2.32 -18.84 3.30
C VAL A 137 1.21 -19.05 2.26
N LEU A 138 1.45 -18.66 1.01
CA LEU A 138 0.43 -18.66 -0.04
C LEU A 138 0.30 -20.01 -0.74
N ILE A 139 1.42 -20.66 -1.06
CA ILE A 139 1.43 -21.89 -1.88
C ILE A 139 1.58 -23.14 -1.00
N GLN A 140 2.53 -23.14 -0.06
CA GLN A 140 2.73 -24.28 0.86
C GLN A 140 1.80 -24.25 2.08
N ASN A 141 0.94 -23.23 2.20
CA ASN A 141 -0.04 -23.06 3.29
C ASN A 141 0.55 -23.09 4.71
N TRP A 142 1.80 -22.65 4.88
CA TRP A 142 2.40 -22.46 6.20
C TRP A 142 1.73 -21.30 6.96
N PRO A 143 1.59 -21.37 8.30
CA PRO A 143 1.21 -20.22 9.09
C PRO A 143 2.38 -19.21 9.14
N PRO A 144 2.11 -17.88 9.18
CA PRO A 144 3.14 -16.84 9.12
C PRO A 144 4.31 -17.02 10.09
N HIS A 145 4.05 -17.45 11.32
CA HIS A 145 5.09 -17.62 12.33
C HIS A 145 6.12 -18.72 11.99
N LEU A 146 5.77 -19.73 11.18
CA LEU A 146 6.75 -20.72 10.71
C LEU A 146 7.53 -20.21 9.49
N ALA A 147 6.90 -19.45 8.60
CA ALA A 147 7.58 -18.86 7.44
C ALA A 147 8.56 -17.73 7.82
N LEU A 148 8.31 -17.07 8.96
CA LEU A 148 9.13 -15.99 9.50
C LEU A 148 10.22 -16.45 10.48
N ALA A 149 10.05 -17.58 11.16
CA ALA A 149 10.99 -18.05 12.19
C ALA A 149 12.45 -18.21 11.68
N PRO A 150 12.75 -18.74 10.47
CA PRO A 150 14.11 -18.83 9.97
C PRO A 150 14.81 -17.48 9.75
N ILE A 151 14.04 -16.41 9.49
CA ILE A 151 14.56 -15.07 9.21
C ILE A 151 14.44 -14.09 10.39
N ALA A 152 14.00 -14.57 11.56
CA ALA A 152 13.94 -13.79 12.79
C ALA A 152 15.35 -13.56 13.37
N GLN A 153 15.64 -12.32 13.80
CA GLN A 153 16.94 -11.92 14.38
C GLN A 153 18.16 -12.19 13.47
N VAL A 154 17.93 -12.18 12.15
CA VAL A 154 18.96 -12.21 11.11
C VAL A 154 19.91 -11.00 11.23
N ASP A 155 21.21 -11.27 11.23
CA ASP A 155 22.28 -10.26 11.25
C ASP A 155 23.20 -10.43 10.02
N PRO A 156 23.48 -9.36 9.23
CA PRO A 156 22.87 -8.03 9.28
C PRO A 156 21.34 -8.08 9.07
N PRO A 157 20.56 -7.14 9.62
CA PRO A 157 19.11 -7.13 9.43
C PRO A 157 18.69 -7.03 7.95
N LEU A 158 17.43 -7.39 7.68
CA LEU A 158 16.78 -7.15 6.39
C LEU A 158 16.31 -5.69 6.31
N MET A 159 16.43 -5.04 5.16
CA MET A 159 15.96 -3.66 5.00
C MET A 159 14.42 -3.60 4.97
N PRO A 160 13.76 -2.73 5.77
CA PRO A 160 12.33 -2.46 5.62
C PRO A 160 12.03 -1.82 4.25
N PHE A 161 10.89 -2.15 3.66
CA PHE A 161 10.45 -1.56 2.39
C PHE A 161 9.89 -0.16 2.63
N ARG A 162 10.41 0.82 1.89
CA ARG A 162 9.92 2.21 1.88
C ARG A 162 8.82 2.42 0.84
N ASP A 163 8.32 3.65 0.73
CA ASP A 163 7.37 4.05 -0.31
C ASP A 163 8.04 4.62 -1.57
N ALA A 164 7.23 4.71 -2.62
CA ALA A 164 7.53 5.26 -3.95
C ALA A 164 7.60 6.82 -3.99
N GLY A 165 7.59 7.49 -2.84
CA GLY A 165 7.61 8.94 -2.75
C GLY A 165 8.97 9.57 -3.04
N TYR A 166 8.94 10.82 -3.54
CA TYR A 166 10.12 11.68 -3.71
C TYR A 166 10.68 12.23 -2.39
N SER A 167 9.89 12.17 -1.31
CA SER A 167 10.31 12.57 0.03
C SER A 167 11.33 11.60 0.66
N GLN A 168 11.99 12.04 1.74
CA GLN A 168 12.70 11.12 2.63
C GLN A 168 11.68 10.17 3.27
N ALA A 169 12.04 8.89 3.41
CA ALA A 169 11.16 7.89 4.00
C ALA A 169 11.09 8.05 5.52
N ASP A 170 9.90 8.29 6.05
CA ASP A 170 9.57 8.38 7.48
C ASP A 170 8.67 7.23 7.96
N TYR A 171 8.36 6.28 7.06
CA TYR A 171 7.57 5.07 7.28
C TYR A 171 8.24 3.90 6.56
N GLY A 172 8.16 2.69 7.12
CA GLY A 172 8.69 1.48 6.49
C GLY A 172 7.98 0.22 6.98
N ILE A 173 7.60 -0.65 6.04
CA ILE A 173 6.95 -1.94 6.32
C ILE A 173 8.00 -3.06 6.30
N THR A 174 7.85 -4.06 7.17
CA THR A 174 8.80 -5.17 7.31
C THR A 174 8.35 -6.41 6.53
N VAL A 175 9.25 -7.40 6.39
CA VAL A 175 8.88 -8.71 5.83
C VAL A 175 7.76 -9.39 6.64
N GLN A 176 7.67 -9.16 7.96
CA GLN A 176 6.57 -9.66 8.78
C GLN A 176 5.22 -9.08 8.32
N ASP A 177 5.17 -7.79 8.03
CA ASP A 177 3.93 -7.09 7.66
C ASP A 177 3.44 -7.50 6.28
N VAL A 178 4.37 -7.77 5.34
CA VAL A 178 4.03 -8.38 4.03
C VAL A 178 3.49 -9.78 4.21
N VAL A 179 4.17 -10.63 5.00
CA VAL A 179 3.78 -12.04 5.17
C VAL A 179 2.43 -12.17 5.89
N TYR A 180 2.15 -11.36 6.92
CA TYR A 180 0.83 -11.30 7.55
C TYR A 180 -0.23 -10.65 6.66
N GLY A 181 0.14 -9.64 5.86
CA GLY A 181 -0.75 -9.00 4.89
C GLY A 181 -1.25 -9.98 3.82
N VAL A 182 -0.34 -10.67 3.13
CA VAL A 182 -0.73 -11.66 2.11
C VAL A 182 -1.41 -12.89 2.71
N TRP A 183 -1.00 -13.31 3.92
CA TRP A 183 -1.71 -14.36 4.65
C TRP A 183 -3.18 -13.97 4.92
N LYS A 184 -3.42 -12.83 5.56
CA LYS A 184 -4.78 -12.35 5.87
C LYS A 184 -5.60 -12.15 4.59
N ALA A 185 -4.97 -11.69 3.51
CA ALA A 185 -5.61 -11.56 2.21
C ALA A 185 -6.03 -12.92 1.59
N LYS A 186 -5.29 -14.00 1.85
CA LYS A 186 -5.71 -15.37 1.50
C LYS A 186 -6.91 -15.82 2.36
N GLU A 187 -6.81 -15.71 3.69
CA GLU A 187 -7.87 -16.17 4.61
C GLU A 187 -9.21 -15.43 4.40
N GLU A 188 -9.17 -14.11 4.20
CA GLU A 188 -10.36 -13.27 3.92
C GLU A 188 -10.82 -13.30 2.44
N LYS A 189 -10.16 -14.10 1.59
CA LYS A 189 -10.44 -14.26 0.14
C LYS A 189 -10.34 -12.95 -0.66
N CYS A 190 -9.40 -12.10 -0.27
CA CYS A 190 -8.97 -10.92 -1.01
C CYS A 190 -8.01 -11.26 -2.16
N ILE A 191 -7.41 -12.45 -2.16
CA ILE A 191 -6.65 -13.01 -3.30
C ILE A 191 -7.36 -14.27 -3.80
N ASP A 192 -7.50 -14.40 -5.11
CA ASP A 192 -7.82 -15.66 -5.79
C ASP A 192 -6.53 -16.14 -6.46
N LEU A 193 -5.93 -17.21 -5.92
CA LEU A 193 -4.69 -17.81 -6.46
C LEU A 193 -4.99 -18.88 -7.52
N ASP A 194 -6.15 -19.54 -7.42
CA ASP A 194 -6.52 -20.65 -8.30
C ASP A 194 -6.85 -20.15 -9.71
N ASN A 195 -7.42 -18.93 -9.80
CA ASN A 195 -7.74 -18.25 -11.06
C ASN A 195 -6.78 -17.09 -11.40
N PHE A 196 -5.56 -17.08 -10.84
CA PHE A 196 -4.59 -16.01 -11.10
C PHE A 196 -3.97 -16.13 -12.50
N ASP A 197 -4.35 -15.21 -13.40
CA ASP A 197 -3.80 -15.09 -14.75
C ASP A 197 -2.59 -14.15 -14.78
N LEU A 198 -1.40 -14.73 -14.93
CA LEU A 198 -0.13 -13.99 -15.05
C LEU A 198 -0.08 -13.12 -16.32
N GLU A 199 -0.58 -13.61 -17.46
CA GLU A 199 -0.48 -12.86 -18.72
C GLU A 199 -1.41 -11.65 -18.70
N MET A 200 -2.63 -11.82 -18.16
CA MET A 200 -3.55 -10.71 -17.93
C MET A 200 -2.94 -9.67 -16.97
N TYR A 201 -2.27 -10.11 -15.90
CA TYR A 201 -1.60 -9.24 -14.93
C TYR A 201 -0.46 -8.43 -15.59
N GLU A 202 0.51 -9.11 -16.24
CA GLU A 202 1.69 -8.47 -16.84
C GLU A 202 1.40 -7.68 -18.12
N ARG A 203 0.23 -7.90 -18.72
CA ARG A 203 -0.27 -7.09 -19.84
C ARG A 203 -0.84 -5.76 -19.31
N TYR A 204 -1.79 -5.79 -18.39
CA TYR A 204 -2.53 -4.58 -18.00
C TYR A 204 -1.82 -3.69 -16.98
N GLU A 205 -0.78 -4.15 -16.28
CA GLU A 205 0.06 -3.27 -15.45
C GLU A 205 0.85 -2.24 -16.27
N ARG A 206 0.88 -2.37 -17.61
CA ARG A 206 1.62 -1.48 -18.51
C ARG A 206 0.80 -0.28 -18.97
N VAL A 207 1.48 0.86 -19.17
CA VAL A 207 0.85 2.13 -19.53
C VAL A 207 0.19 2.08 -20.91
N GLU A 208 0.78 1.36 -21.87
CA GLU A 208 0.21 1.13 -23.20
C GLU A 208 -1.08 0.28 -23.20
N HIS A 209 -1.35 -0.44 -22.11
CA HIS A 209 -2.52 -1.31 -21.96
C HIS A 209 -3.55 -0.80 -20.94
N GLY A 210 -3.21 0.20 -20.12
CA GLY A 210 -4.16 0.89 -19.23
C GLY A 210 -3.64 1.21 -17.83
N ASP A 211 -2.47 0.68 -17.44
CA ASP A 211 -1.87 0.79 -16.11
C ASP A 211 -2.87 0.49 -14.97
N PHE A 212 -3.28 -0.78 -14.87
CA PHE A 212 -4.22 -1.26 -13.86
C PHE A 212 -3.94 -2.67 -13.33
N ASN A 213 -4.30 -2.88 -12.07
CA ASN A 213 -4.26 -4.20 -11.41
C ASN A 213 -5.52 -4.42 -10.57
N TRP A 214 -5.95 -5.68 -10.46
CA TRP A 214 -6.91 -6.09 -9.43
C TRP A 214 -6.20 -6.14 -8.07
N ILE A 215 -6.73 -5.39 -7.10
CA ILE A 215 -6.26 -5.42 -5.70
C ILE A 215 -7.00 -6.51 -4.92
N THR A 216 -8.27 -6.74 -5.25
CA THR A 216 -9.07 -7.89 -4.77
C THR A 216 -10.10 -8.27 -5.85
N PRO A 217 -10.82 -9.40 -5.75
CA PRO A 217 -11.97 -9.72 -6.63
C PRO A 217 -13.12 -8.68 -6.66
N HIS A 218 -12.99 -7.56 -5.95
CA HIS A 218 -13.98 -6.48 -5.87
C HIS A 218 -13.42 -5.10 -6.22
N PHE A 219 -12.09 -4.90 -6.20
CA PHE A 219 -11.44 -3.61 -6.43
C PHE A 219 -10.34 -3.70 -7.47
N LEU A 220 -10.43 -2.83 -8.47
CA LEU A 220 -9.39 -2.57 -9.47
C LEU A 220 -8.83 -1.16 -9.22
N ALA A 221 -7.49 -1.04 -9.17
CA ALA A 221 -6.79 0.23 -9.08
C ALA A 221 -6.15 0.55 -10.44
N PHE A 222 -6.35 1.76 -10.95
CA PHE A 222 -5.84 2.17 -12.26
C PHE A 222 -5.33 3.62 -12.29
N ALA A 223 -4.49 3.96 -13.27
CA ALA A 223 -4.17 5.35 -13.59
C ALA A 223 -5.34 6.06 -14.29
N SER A 224 -5.34 7.40 -14.30
CA SER A 224 -6.39 8.15 -15.01
C SER A 224 -6.22 8.00 -16.52
N PRO A 225 -7.27 7.58 -17.26
CA PRO A 225 -7.33 7.77 -18.71
C PRO A 225 -7.12 9.25 -19.08
N GLN A 226 -6.66 9.47 -20.31
CA GLN A 226 -6.40 10.80 -20.87
C GLN A 226 -7.04 10.89 -22.25
N HIS A 227 -8.08 11.71 -22.38
CA HIS A 227 -8.84 11.89 -23.64
C HIS A 227 -9.59 13.22 -23.67
N THR A 228 -9.76 13.78 -24.87
CA THR A 228 -10.50 15.02 -25.11
C THR A 228 -11.79 14.68 -25.88
N PRO A 229 -12.97 15.16 -25.47
CA PRO A 229 -13.22 16.14 -24.40
C PRO A 229 -13.11 15.58 -22.97
N VAL A 230 -12.81 16.47 -22.01
CA VAL A 230 -12.78 16.17 -20.57
C VAL A 230 -14.08 16.51 -19.84
N ALA A 231 -14.92 17.36 -20.43
CA ALA A 231 -16.25 17.70 -19.91
C ALA A 231 -17.23 16.54 -20.09
N LYS A 232 -18.25 16.42 -19.25
CA LYS A 232 -19.34 15.46 -19.45
C LYS A 232 -20.09 15.83 -20.75
N ILE A 233 -20.22 14.86 -21.65
CA ILE A 233 -20.99 14.99 -22.88
C ILE A 233 -22.48 14.82 -22.52
N THR A 234 -23.28 15.81 -22.85
CA THR A 234 -24.73 15.90 -22.57
C THR A 234 -25.55 15.58 -23.82
N GLU A 235 -26.83 15.25 -23.66
CA GLU A 235 -27.72 14.77 -24.75
C GLU A 235 -27.92 15.77 -25.91
N ASP A 236 -27.74 17.06 -25.62
CA ASP A 236 -27.75 18.19 -26.55
C ASP A 236 -26.44 18.36 -27.36
N SER A 237 -25.39 17.60 -27.04
CA SER A 237 -24.10 17.67 -27.73
C SER A 237 -24.04 16.76 -28.97
N GLU A 238 -23.49 17.27 -30.08
CA GLU A 238 -23.19 16.49 -31.29
C GLU A 238 -22.28 15.27 -31.04
N LEU A 239 -21.56 15.23 -29.91
CA LEU A 239 -20.71 14.11 -29.51
C LEU A 239 -21.48 12.98 -28.79
N TYR A 240 -22.72 13.22 -28.32
CA TYR A 240 -23.50 12.23 -27.58
C TYR A 240 -23.93 11.01 -28.41
N PRO A 241 -24.33 11.16 -29.70
CA PRO A 241 -24.58 10.01 -30.58
C PRO A 241 -23.33 9.19 -30.91
N LEU A 242 -22.13 9.75 -30.71
CA LEU A 242 -20.84 9.09 -31.00
C LEU A 242 -20.29 8.30 -29.81
N LEU A 243 -20.91 8.39 -28.62
CA LEU A 243 -20.51 7.63 -27.45
C LEU A 243 -20.68 6.11 -27.69
N PRO A 244 -19.65 5.28 -27.47
CA PRO A 244 -19.75 3.84 -27.65
C PRO A 244 -20.67 3.22 -26.58
N ARG A 245 -21.59 2.35 -27.00
CA ARG A 245 -22.62 1.72 -26.15
C ARG A 245 -22.45 0.20 -26.01
N ASP A 246 -21.52 -0.35 -26.78
CA ASP A 246 -21.13 -1.76 -26.83
C ASP A 246 -19.62 -1.85 -27.15
N LEU A 247 -19.07 -3.06 -27.09
CA LEU A 247 -17.62 -3.29 -27.24
C LEU A 247 -17.13 -3.11 -28.67
N ASP A 248 -17.96 -3.45 -29.66
CA ASP A 248 -17.64 -3.27 -31.08
C ASP A 248 -17.49 -1.77 -31.40
N ALA A 249 -18.36 -0.93 -30.83
CA ALA A 249 -18.24 0.53 -30.91
C ALA A 249 -17.01 1.08 -30.15
N VAL A 250 -16.58 0.47 -29.04
CA VAL A 250 -15.33 0.85 -28.35
C VAL A 250 -14.12 0.57 -29.24
N ASP A 251 -14.04 -0.62 -29.86
CA ASP A 251 -12.91 -0.95 -30.73
C ASP A 251 -12.92 -0.14 -32.04
N ALA A 252 -14.10 0.06 -32.65
CA ALA A 252 -14.23 0.90 -33.84
C ALA A 252 -14.02 2.41 -33.59
N HIS A 253 -14.05 2.88 -32.33
CA HIS A 253 -14.05 4.33 -32.04
C HIS A 253 -12.77 5.03 -32.55
N PRO A 254 -12.87 6.05 -33.42
CA PRO A 254 -11.72 6.57 -34.17
C PRO A 254 -10.73 7.38 -33.32
N THR A 255 -11.20 8.04 -32.25
CA THR A 255 -10.37 8.97 -31.46
C THR A 255 -9.99 8.46 -30.06
N LEU A 256 -10.45 7.27 -29.65
CA LEU A 256 -10.16 6.75 -28.31
C LEU A 256 -8.76 6.10 -28.27
N PRO A 257 -7.86 6.50 -27.36
CA PRO A 257 -6.56 5.88 -27.21
C PRO A 257 -6.67 4.39 -26.85
N HIS A 258 -5.80 3.55 -27.40
CA HIS A 258 -5.79 2.11 -27.11
C HIS A 258 -5.78 1.74 -25.61
N PRO A 259 -5.01 2.41 -24.72
CA PRO A 259 -5.11 2.18 -23.27
C PRO A 259 -6.52 2.40 -22.70
N PHE A 260 -7.25 3.39 -23.21
CA PHE A 260 -8.61 3.69 -22.75
C PHE A 260 -9.63 2.71 -23.33
N LYS A 261 -9.46 2.26 -24.58
CA LYS A 261 -10.25 1.15 -25.15
C LYS A 261 -10.11 -0.11 -24.30
N ASN A 262 -8.88 -0.50 -23.97
CA ASN A 262 -8.60 -1.66 -23.12
C ASN A 262 -9.26 -1.56 -21.73
N VAL A 263 -9.22 -0.38 -21.09
CA VAL A 263 -9.92 -0.09 -19.84
C VAL A 263 -11.44 -0.25 -19.97
N LEU A 264 -12.06 0.34 -21.01
CA LEU A 264 -13.51 0.26 -21.23
C LEU A 264 -13.98 -1.17 -21.51
N THR A 265 -13.24 -1.92 -22.32
CA THR A 265 -13.52 -3.33 -22.64
C THR A 265 -13.42 -4.20 -21.38
N HIS A 266 -12.28 -4.18 -20.70
CA HIS A 266 -12.04 -5.00 -19.50
C HIS A 266 -13.01 -4.68 -18.35
N PHE A 267 -13.42 -3.43 -18.19
CA PHE A 267 -14.37 -3.04 -17.14
C PHE A 267 -15.77 -3.61 -17.42
N SER A 268 -16.17 -3.67 -18.69
CA SER A 268 -17.41 -4.30 -19.12
C SER A 268 -17.36 -5.83 -18.91
N ASP A 269 -16.32 -6.47 -19.43
CA ASP A 269 -16.12 -7.93 -19.36
C ASP A 269 -16.06 -8.47 -17.93
N LYS A 270 -15.45 -7.72 -17.01
CA LYS A 270 -15.33 -8.09 -15.60
C LYS A 270 -16.42 -7.50 -14.71
N ASN A 271 -17.54 -7.03 -15.28
CA ASN A 271 -18.73 -6.54 -14.56
C ASN A 271 -18.39 -5.47 -13.50
N ILE A 272 -17.59 -4.48 -13.87
CA ILE A 272 -17.37 -3.28 -13.05
C ILE A 272 -18.63 -2.40 -13.15
N GLY A 273 -19.14 -2.00 -11.99
CA GLY A 273 -20.39 -1.24 -11.88
C GLY A 273 -20.19 0.22 -11.48
N LEU A 274 -19.00 0.57 -11.01
CA LEU A 274 -18.68 1.87 -10.44
C LEU A 274 -17.23 2.24 -10.75
N VAL A 275 -17.03 3.42 -11.35
CA VAL A 275 -15.74 4.12 -11.44
C VAL A 275 -15.74 5.27 -10.44
N VAL A 276 -14.72 5.33 -9.59
CA VAL A 276 -14.49 6.46 -8.67
C VAL A 276 -13.24 7.23 -9.08
N ARG A 277 -13.41 8.51 -9.41
CA ARG A 277 -12.34 9.44 -9.82
C ARG A 277 -11.91 10.32 -8.65
N LEU A 278 -10.61 10.35 -8.38
CA LEU A 278 -10.01 11.09 -7.26
C LEU A 278 -9.15 12.29 -7.70
N ASN A 279 -9.01 12.52 -9.01
CA ASN A 279 -8.22 13.60 -9.62
C ASN A 279 -9.06 14.51 -10.53
N SER A 280 -8.50 15.67 -10.87
CA SER A 280 -9.02 16.58 -11.91
C SER A 280 -9.30 15.86 -13.23
N HIS A 281 -10.27 16.37 -14.00
CA HIS A 281 -10.82 15.67 -15.15
C HIS A 281 -9.82 15.62 -16.31
N LEU A 282 -9.37 14.41 -16.66
CA LEU A 282 -8.51 14.15 -17.83
C LEU A 282 -9.26 13.39 -18.94
N TYR A 283 -10.55 13.11 -18.75
CA TYR A 283 -11.42 12.42 -19.71
C TYR A 283 -12.91 12.67 -19.35
N SER A 284 -13.80 12.55 -20.33
CA SER A 284 -15.26 12.63 -20.11
C SER A 284 -15.80 11.39 -19.38
N PRO A 285 -16.56 11.51 -18.27
CA PRO A 285 -17.16 10.36 -17.60
C PRO A 285 -18.17 9.60 -18.50
N SER A 286 -18.71 10.27 -19.52
CA SER A 286 -19.74 9.75 -20.43
C SER A 286 -19.34 8.45 -21.14
N TYR A 287 -18.04 8.19 -21.37
CA TYR A 287 -17.59 6.94 -21.98
C TYR A 287 -17.81 5.71 -21.07
N PHE A 288 -17.79 5.88 -19.74
CA PHE A 288 -18.18 4.81 -18.80
C PHE A 288 -19.69 4.73 -18.65
N GLU A 289 -20.37 5.89 -18.57
CA GLU A 289 -21.83 5.96 -18.39
C GLU A 289 -22.60 5.37 -19.59
N ALA A 290 -22.08 5.54 -20.82
CA ALA A 290 -22.67 4.97 -22.04
C ALA A 290 -22.62 3.43 -22.08
N LEU A 291 -21.65 2.82 -21.40
CA LEU A 291 -21.54 1.36 -21.19
C LEU A 291 -22.30 0.88 -19.92
N GLY A 292 -23.12 1.75 -19.31
CA GLY A 292 -23.90 1.42 -18.11
C GLY A 292 -23.09 1.31 -16.82
N ILE A 293 -21.87 1.85 -16.79
CA ILE A 293 -20.99 1.86 -15.61
C ILE A 293 -21.20 3.20 -14.88
N GLN A 294 -21.56 3.14 -13.58
CA GLN A 294 -21.78 4.35 -12.78
C GLN A 294 -20.45 5.10 -12.62
N HIS A 295 -20.43 6.42 -12.86
CA HIS A 295 -19.27 7.27 -12.57
C HIS A 295 -19.51 8.12 -11.30
N LEU A 296 -18.47 8.37 -10.51
CA LEU A 296 -18.53 9.28 -9.38
C LEU A 296 -17.20 10.03 -9.14
N ASP A 297 -17.30 11.35 -9.06
CA ASP A 297 -16.22 12.21 -8.58
C ASP A 297 -16.16 12.27 -7.06
N MET A 298 -14.97 11.97 -6.51
CA MET A 298 -14.60 12.08 -5.09
C MET A 298 -13.21 12.72 -4.95
N ILE A 299 -13.01 13.81 -5.68
CA ILE A 299 -11.71 14.46 -5.93
C ILE A 299 -11.14 15.09 -4.65
N PHE A 300 -9.83 14.92 -4.44
CA PHE A 300 -9.03 15.64 -3.43
C PHE A 300 -7.57 15.77 -3.90
N ASP A 301 -6.84 16.73 -3.31
CA ASP A 301 -5.53 17.18 -3.82
C ASP A 301 -4.44 16.11 -3.79
N ASP A 302 -3.49 16.17 -4.73
CA ASP A 302 -2.46 15.14 -4.85
C ASP A 302 -1.46 15.14 -3.69
N GLY A 303 -0.97 13.97 -3.31
CA GLY A 303 -0.14 13.77 -2.10
C GLY A 303 -0.87 13.96 -0.76
N THR A 304 -2.08 14.55 -0.73
CA THR A 304 -2.84 14.77 0.50
C THR A 304 -3.61 13.52 0.96
N CYS A 305 -4.27 13.62 2.12
CA CYS A 305 -5.04 12.53 2.73
C CYS A 305 -6.55 12.86 2.71
N PRO A 306 -7.45 11.89 2.43
CA PRO A 306 -8.87 12.17 2.26
C PRO A 306 -9.56 12.50 3.59
N PRO A 307 -10.47 13.49 3.64
CA PRO A 307 -11.31 13.75 4.82
C PRO A 307 -12.15 12.52 5.21
N LEU A 308 -12.29 12.23 6.51
CA LEU A 308 -13.02 11.05 7.00
C LEU A 308 -14.48 10.98 6.53
N ALA A 309 -15.14 12.11 6.27
CA ALA A 309 -16.47 12.15 5.66
C ALA A 309 -16.47 11.57 4.22
N THR A 310 -15.45 11.91 3.42
CA THR A 310 -15.22 11.35 2.08
C THR A 310 -14.95 9.85 2.16
N VAL A 311 -14.15 9.41 3.15
CA VAL A 311 -13.87 7.98 3.37
C VAL A 311 -15.14 7.21 3.77
N ARG A 312 -15.94 7.71 4.72
CA ARG A 312 -17.20 7.04 5.13
C ARG A 312 -18.23 7.02 3.98
N LYS A 313 -18.28 8.05 3.13
CA LYS A 313 -19.07 8.05 1.88
C LYS A 313 -18.61 6.95 0.92
N PHE A 314 -17.30 6.83 0.68
CA PHE A 314 -16.72 5.80 -0.18
C PHE A 314 -17.03 4.40 0.35
N ILE A 315 -16.76 4.14 1.63
CA ILE A 315 -16.96 2.83 2.27
C ILE A 315 -18.42 2.37 2.13
N ARG A 316 -19.40 3.24 2.41
CA ARG A 316 -20.83 2.91 2.27
C ARG A 316 -21.22 2.56 0.84
N LEU A 317 -20.81 3.38 -0.14
CA LEU A 317 -21.09 3.15 -1.56
C LEU A 317 -20.42 1.87 -2.08
N ALA A 318 -19.19 1.60 -1.64
CA ALA A 318 -18.46 0.40 -2.00
C ALA A 318 -19.09 -0.85 -1.39
N HIS A 319 -19.46 -0.80 -0.11
CA HIS A 319 -20.13 -1.91 0.57
C HIS A 319 -21.47 -2.24 -0.09
N GLU A 320 -22.27 -1.23 -0.47
CA GLU A 320 -23.51 -1.43 -1.24
C GLU A 320 -23.25 -2.06 -2.62
N THR A 321 -22.28 -1.54 -3.37
CA THR A 321 -21.98 -2.01 -4.74
C THR A 321 -21.49 -3.46 -4.75
N ILE A 322 -20.66 -3.83 -3.78
CA ILE A 322 -20.15 -5.20 -3.61
C ILE A 322 -21.23 -6.13 -3.06
N THR A 323 -21.91 -5.75 -1.96
CA THR A 323 -22.79 -6.68 -1.23
C THR A 323 -24.20 -6.77 -1.80
N VAL A 324 -24.74 -5.68 -2.37
CA VAL A 324 -26.10 -5.61 -2.94
C VAL A 324 -26.06 -5.68 -4.46
N LYS A 325 -25.32 -4.80 -5.14
CA LYS A 325 -25.31 -4.75 -6.62
C LYS A 325 -24.50 -5.88 -7.28
N LYS A 326 -23.63 -6.57 -6.53
CA LYS A 326 -22.74 -7.64 -7.01
C LYS A 326 -21.87 -7.24 -8.20
N LYS A 327 -21.37 -6.00 -8.19
CA LYS A 327 -20.47 -5.47 -9.24
C LYS A 327 -19.10 -5.09 -8.67
N GLY A 328 -18.07 -5.16 -9.52
CA GLY A 328 -16.73 -4.66 -9.20
C GLY A 328 -16.66 -3.14 -9.15
N ILE A 329 -15.60 -2.60 -8.55
CA ILE A 329 -15.36 -1.16 -8.41
C ILE A 329 -13.96 -0.85 -8.94
N ALA A 330 -13.86 0.11 -9.86
CA ALA A 330 -12.59 0.67 -10.30
C ALA A 330 -12.35 2.03 -9.61
N VAL A 331 -11.14 2.25 -9.10
CA VAL A 331 -10.77 3.51 -8.41
C VAL A 331 -9.47 4.04 -8.99
N HIS A 332 -9.45 5.32 -9.37
CA HIS A 332 -8.24 5.97 -9.87
C HIS A 332 -7.99 7.35 -9.28
N CYS A 333 -6.70 7.69 -9.23
CA CYS A 333 -6.21 9.06 -9.17
C CYS A 333 -5.37 9.31 -10.43
N LYS A 334 -4.35 10.19 -10.39
CA LYS A 334 -3.44 10.38 -11.53
C LYS A 334 -2.76 9.07 -11.97
N ALA A 335 -2.15 8.34 -11.02
CA ALA A 335 -1.38 7.11 -11.28
C ALA A 335 -1.94 5.85 -10.57
N GLY A 336 -3.11 5.93 -9.95
CA GLY A 336 -3.72 4.79 -9.24
C GLY A 336 -3.05 4.36 -7.93
N LEU A 337 -2.02 5.07 -7.45
CA LEU A 337 -1.19 4.63 -6.31
C LEU A 337 -1.64 5.20 -4.96
N GLY A 338 -1.29 6.46 -4.65
CA GLY A 338 -1.45 7.05 -3.33
C GLY A 338 -2.91 7.25 -2.90
N ARG A 339 -3.57 8.27 -3.47
CA ARG A 339 -4.98 8.63 -3.17
C ARG A 339 -5.96 7.44 -3.29
N THR A 340 -5.73 6.59 -4.30
CA THR A 340 -6.46 5.33 -4.52
C THR A 340 -6.29 4.35 -3.37
N GLY A 341 -5.04 4.11 -2.94
CA GLY A 341 -4.71 3.24 -1.80
C GLY A 341 -5.28 3.74 -0.48
N CYS A 342 -5.42 5.05 -0.27
CA CYS A 342 -6.10 5.58 0.92
C CYS A 342 -7.54 5.08 1.05
N LEU A 343 -8.31 5.06 -0.05
CA LEU A 343 -9.73 4.67 -0.03
C LEU A 343 -9.91 3.14 -0.06
N ILE A 344 -9.18 2.43 -0.92
CA ILE A 344 -9.22 0.96 -0.96
C ILE A 344 -8.71 0.40 0.37
N GLY A 345 -7.57 0.87 0.89
CA GLY A 345 -7.01 0.45 2.16
C GLY A 345 -7.94 0.69 3.34
N ALA A 346 -8.62 1.85 3.41
CA ALA A 346 -9.60 2.13 4.45
C ALA A 346 -10.82 1.18 4.39
N TYR A 347 -11.32 0.84 3.19
CA TYR A 347 -12.37 -0.18 3.05
C TYR A 347 -11.90 -1.57 3.47
N LEU A 348 -10.69 -1.97 3.09
CA LEU A 348 -10.13 -3.28 3.44
C LEU A 348 -9.92 -3.39 4.96
N ILE A 349 -9.41 -2.35 5.63
CA ILE A 349 -9.33 -2.31 7.10
C ILE A 349 -10.72 -2.43 7.74
N TYR A 350 -11.71 -1.64 7.27
CA TYR A 350 -13.10 -1.68 7.73
C TYR A 350 -13.70 -3.09 7.60
N ARG A 351 -13.67 -3.70 6.41
CA ARG A 351 -14.38 -4.95 6.14
C ARG A 351 -13.63 -6.18 6.65
N HIS A 352 -12.30 -6.21 6.56
CA HIS A 352 -11.49 -7.43 6.71
C HIS A 352 -10.51 -7.38 7.90
N GLY A 353 -10.45 -6.28 8.66
CA GLY A 353 -9.67 -6.23 9.90
C GLY A 353 -8.15 -6.28 9.71
N PHE A 354 -7.65 -5.79 8.57
CA PHE A 354 -6.22 -5.53 8.39
C PHE A 354 -5.71 -4.47 9.38
N THR A 355 -4.41 -4.50 9.69
CA THR A 355 -3.65 -3.34 10.16
C THR A 355 -3.31 -2.43 8.98
N ALA A 356 -2.81 -1.22 9.26
CA ALA A 356 -2.31 -0.35 8.18
C ALA A 356 -1.10 -0.96 7.47
N ASP A 357 -0.17 -1.56 8.21
CA ASP A 357 1.06 -2.16 7.68
C ASP A 357 0.77 -3.38 6.82
N GLU A 358 -0.11 -4.27 7.29
CA GLU A 358 -0.59 -5.43 6.52
C GLU A 358 -1.29 -5.00 5.21
N VAL A 359 -2.17 -3.98 5.26
CA VAL A 359 -2.94 -3.57 4.06
C VAL A 359 -2.09 -2.78 3.07
N ILE A 360 -1.16 -1.95 3.52
CA ILE A 360 -0.19 -1.27 2.64
C ILE A 360 0.69 -2.33 1.97
N SER A 361 1.17 -3.32 2.73
CA SER A 361 1.98 -4.41 2.20
C SER A 361 1.22 -5.28 1.20
N PHE A 362 -0.02 -5.65 1.50
CA PHE A 362 -0.89 -6.41 0.60
C PHE A 362 -1.19 -5.62 -0.68
N MET A 363 -1.56 -4.34 -0.58
CA MET A 363 -1.80 -3.49 -1.75
C MET A 363 -0.54 -3.38 -2.61
N ARG A 364 0.66 -3.18 -2.02
CA ARG A 364 1.94 -3.16 -2.76
C ARG A 364 2.30 -4.50 -3.40
N PHE A 365 1.90 -5.62 -2.79
CA PHE A 365 2.06 -6.96 -3.37
C PHE A 365 1.14 -7.21 -4.58
N MET A 366 0.00 -6.52 -4.67
CA MET A 366 -0.91 -6.59 -5.83
C MET A 366 -0.68 -5.49 -6.89
N ARG A 367 -0.16 -4.33 -6.47
CA ARG A 367 0.23 -3.18 -7.31
C ARG A 367 1.30 -2.36 -6.58
N PRO A 368 2.58 -2.41 -7.03
CA PRO A 368 3.67 -1.68 -6.39
C PRO A 368 3.41 -0.18 -6.18
N GLY A 369 4.07 0.42 -5.19
CA GLY A 369 4.00 1.87 -4.94
C GLY A 369 2.70 2.43 -4.32
N MET A 370 1.66 1.62 -4.08
CA MET A 370 0.42 2.10 -3.44
C MET A 370 0.64 2.68 -2.02
N VAL A 371 -0.14 3.72 -1.70
CA VAL A 371 -0.06 4.56 -0.47
C VAL A 371 1.29 5.25 -0.30
N VAL A 372 1.35 6.58 -0.45
CA VAL A 372 2.61 7.35 -0.62
C VAL A 372 2.79 8.40 0.48
N GLY A 373 4.00 8.52 1.01
CA GLY A 373 4.40 9.54 1.98
C GLY A 373 3.46 9.64 3.20
N PRO A 374 2.94 10.84 3.55
CA PRO A 374 2.06 11.05 4.71
C PRO A 374 0.80 10.18 4.76
N GLN A 375 0.37 9.62 3.63
CA GLN A 375 -0.80 8.75 3.53
C GLN A 375 -0.62 7.44 4.33
N GLN A 376 0.63 7.00 4.52
CA GLN A 376 0.97 5.82 5.32
C GLN A 376 0.65 6.06 6.81
N HIS A 377 1.18 7.15 7.37
CA HIS A 377 0.87 7.59 8.75
C HIS A 377 -0.62 7.87 8.93
N TRP A 378 -1.27 8.51 7.96
CA TRP A 378 -2.71 8.75 8.01
C TRP A 378 -3.51 7.44 8.10
N LEU A 379 -3.17 6.44 7.29
CA LEU A 379 -3.84 5.13 7.33
C LEU A 379 -3.57 4.42 8.67
N HIS A 380 -2.32 4.51 9.18
CA HIS A 380 -1.93 3.97 10.47
C HIS A 380 -2.68 4.60 11.65
N LEU A 381 -2.91 5.92 11.63
CA LEU A 381 -3.62 6.63 12.70
C LEU A 381 -5.13 6.37 12.66
N ASN A 382 -5.73 6.24 11.47
CA ASN A 382 -7.19 6.13 11.32
C ASN A 382 -7.70 4.66 11.26
N GLN A 383 -6.81 3.66 11.25
CA GLN A 383 -7.21 2.24 11.16
C GLN A 383 -8.17 1.78 12.27
N GLY A 384 -8.09 2.37 13.48
CA GLY A 384 -9.00 2.06 14.59
C GLY A 384 -10.43 2.47 14.24
N THR A 385 -10.58 3.72 13.80
CA THR A 385 -11.85 4.33 13.36
C THR A 385 -12.50 3.56 12.22
N PHE A 386 -11.74 3.05 11.24
CA PHE A 386 -12.31 2.23 10.16
C PHE A 386 -12.86 0.89 10.66
N ARG A 387 -12.18 0.23 11.60
CA ARG A 387 -12.67 -1.02 12.24
C ARG A 387 -13.86 -0.76 13.14
N GLU A 388 -13.88 0.36 13.85
CA GLU A 388 -15.02 0.82 14.66
C GLU A 388 -16.29 0.98 13.82
N TRP A 389 -16.21 1.62 12.65
CA TRP A 389 -17.37 1.80 11.76
C TRP A 389 -17.99 0.48 11.28
N TRP A 390 -17.20 -0.60 11.16
CA TRP A 390 -17.72 -1.93 10.85
C TRP A 390 -18.45 -2.56 12.04
N VAL A 391 -18.00 -2.29 13.27
CA VAL A 391 -18.70 -2.71 14.50
C VAL A 391 -19.99 -1.92 14.67
N GLU A 392 -19.96 -0.58 14.52
CA GLU A 392 -21.15 0.29 14.51
C GLU A 392 -22.23 -0.26 13.55
N GLU A 393 -21.89 -0.41 12.27
CA GLU A 393 -22.84 -0.84 11.25
C GLU A 393 -23.32 -2.29 11.45
N ARG A 394 -22.50 -3.19 12.01
CA ARG A 394 -22.94 -4.55 12.34
C ARG A 394 -23.91 -4.59 13.52
N VAL A 395 -23.72 -3.72 14.52
CA VAL A 395 -24.64 -3.59 15.66
C VAL A 395 -25.95 -2.93 15.21
N GLU A 396 -25.91 -1.82 14.48
CA GLU A 396 -27.12 -1.16 13.95
C GLU A 396 -27.94 -2.13 13.07
N ARG A 397 -27.27 -2.82 12.13
CA ARG A 397 -27.88 -3.78 11.20
C ARG A 397 -28.40 -5.06 11.88
N ARG A 398 -27.96 -5.33 13.12
CA ARG A 398 -28.54 -6.35 14.00
C ARG A 398 -29.77 -5.81 14.73
N LEU A 399 -29.63 -4.71 15.45
CA LEU A 399 -30.72 -4.08 16.21
C LEU A 399 -31.93 -3.76 15.32
N ARG A 400 -31.70 -3.25 14.10
CA ARG A 400 -32.75 -2.97 13.12
C ARG A 400 -33.51 -4.22 12.67
N LYS A 401 -32.86 -5.40 12.63
CA LYS A 401 -33.54 -6.69 12.36
C LYS A 401 -34.33 -7.17 13.57
N GLU A 402 -33.77 -7.04 14.77
CA GLU A 402 -34.44 -7.42 16.02
C GLU A 402 -35.69 -6.55 16.27
N MET A 403 -35.62 -5.24 16.03
CA MET A 403 -36.78 -4.33 16.05
C MET A 403 -37.83 -4.64 14.99
N ALA A 404 -37.41 -4.97 13.75
CA ALA A 404 -38.34 -5.34 12.68
C ALA A 404 -39.01 -6.71 12.90
N ALA A 405 -38.38 -7.61 13.66
CA ALA A 405 -38.98 -8.87 14.09
C ALA A 405 -39.93 -8.69 15.29
N ALA A 406 -39.64 -7.74 16.18
CA ALA A 406 -40.50 -7.41 17.34
C ALA A 406 -41.79 -6.68 16.94
N ASN A 407 -41.72 -5.79 15.94
CA ASN A 407 -42.86 -5.05 15.41
C ASN A 407 -43.14 -5.44 13.94
N PRO A 408 -43.75 -6.62 13.68
CA PRO A 408 -44.18 -6.99 12.34
C PRO A 408 -45.26 -6.01 11.84
N PRO A 409 -45.29 -5.68 10.53
CA PRO A 409 -46.32 -4.79 9.99
C PRO A 409 -47.72 -5.42 10.16
N PRO A 410 -48.76 -4.60 10.42
CA PRO A 410 -50.10 -5.11 10.64
C PRO A 410 -50.60 -5.84 9.38
N SER A 411 -50.99 -7.10 9.53
CA SER A 411 -51.55 -7.89 8.42
C SER A 411 -52.88 -7.28 7.98
N THR A 412 -52.89 -6.65 6.81
CA THR A 412 -54.13 -6.21 6.16
C THR A 412 -54.95 -7.45 5.77
N PRO A 413 -56.19 -7.61 6.28
CA PRO A 413 -56.96 -8.82 6.03
C PRO A 413 -57.37 -8.88 4.55
N VAL A 414 -56.79 -9.83 3.82
CA VAL A 414 -57.14 -10.08 2.42
C VAL A 414 -58.61 -10.53 2.36
N ARG A 415 -59.48 -9.64 1.86
CA ARG A 415 -60.93 -9.86 1.78
C ARG A 415 -61.22 -11.01 0.81
N ALA A 416 -61.45 -12.21 1.35
CA ALA A 416 -61.70 -13.42 0.57
C ALA A 416 -62.93 -13.26 -0.34
N MET A 417 -62.70 -13.07 -1.64
CA MET A 417 -63.76 -13.01 -2.64
C MET A 417 -64.40 -14.38 -2.81
N HIS A 418 -65.63 -14.54 -2.29
CA HIS A 418 -66.47 -15.69 -2.60
C HIS A 418 -66.75 -15.74 -4.11
N LYS A 419 -66.31 -16.81 -4.78
CA LYS A 419 -66.75 -17.15 -6.14
C LYS A 419 -68.14 -17.77 -6.08
N THR A 420 -69.19 -16.96 -6.20
CA THR A 420 -70.53 -17.45 -6.55
C THR A 420 -70.58 -17.72 -8.05
N ASN A 421 -70.83 -18.98 -8.43
CA ASN A 421 -71.08 -19.35 -9.83
C ASN A 421 -72.49 -18.92 -10.24
N LEU A 422 -72.61 -18.08 -11.26
CA LEU A 422 -73.79 -18.02 -12.13
C LEU A 422 -73.35 -17.99 -13.61
N ARG A 423 -74.25 -18.42 -14.49
CA ARG A 423 -73.94 -18.89 -15.84
C ARG A 423 -74.98 -18.41 -16.85
N ASN A 424 -74.51 -18.09 -18.05
CA ASN A 424 -75.24 -17.69 -19.27
C ASN A 424 -75.92 -16.31 -19.26
N GLY A 425 -75.64 -15.56 -20.34
CA GLY A 425 -76.28 -14.32 -20.76
C GLY A 425 -75.53 -13.78 -22.01
N GLN A 426 -76.25 -13.47 -23.08
CA GLN A 426 -75.69 -12.83 -24.29
C GLN A 426 -75.55 -11.29 -24.02
N MET A 427 -74.94 -10.42 -24.83
CA MET A 427 -74.59 -10.47 -26.27
C MET A 427 -73.57 -9.36 -26.63
N SER A 428 -73.06 -9.37 -27.88
CA SER A 428 -72.57 -8.21 -28.67
C SER A 428 -71.54 -7.20 -28.10
N THR A 429 -70.36 -7.16 -28.73
CA THR A 429 -69.52 -5.94 -28.92
C THR A 429 -70.16 -5.00 -29.96
N PRO A 430 -69.84 -3.67 -30.04
CA PRO A 430 -68.66 -3.21 -30.79
C PRO A 430 -68.04 -1.89 -30.15
N PRO A 431 -67.36 -0.92 -30.82
CA PRO A 431 -65.99 -0.56 -30.36
C PRO A 431 -65.59 0.95 -30.32
N ASN A 432 -64.32 1.18 -29.96
CA ASN A 432 -63.41 2.23 -30.50
C ASN A 432 -63.36 3.64 -29.85
N ARG A 433 -62.18 4.28 -30.01
CA ARG A 433 -61.79 5.70 -29.85
C ARG A 433 -61.59 6.31 -28.44
N SER A 434 -60.31 6.55 -28.12
CA SER A 434 -59.81 7.70 -27.34
C SER A 434 -60.07 9.03 -28.10
N PRO A 435 -60.02 10.25 -27.48
CA PRO A 435 -58.74 10.81 -27.02
C PRO A 435 -58.79 11.84 -25.83
N SER A 436 -57.60 12.39 -25.53
CA SER A 436 -57.30 13.74 -25.00
C SER A 436 -57.66 14.15 -23.56
N ASN A 437 -56.60 14.41 -22.78
CA ASN A 437 -56.31 15.61 -21.98
C ASN A 437 -57.46 16.42 -21.35
N ARG A 438 -57.46 16.51 -20.01
CA ARG A 438 -57.28 17.80 -19.29
C ARG A 438 -57.00 17.59 -17.79
N THR A 439 -56.00 18.29 -17.27
CA THR A 439 -55.99 18.74 -15.87
C THR A 439 -56.93 19.94 -15.72
N PRO A 440 -57.38 20.22 -14.49
CA PRO A 440 -57.08 21.56 -13.99
C PRO A 440 -56.63 21.59 -12.52
N LEU A 441 -55.72 22.53 -12.24
CA LEU A 441 -55.46 23.11 -10.93
C LEU A 441 -56.18 24.47 -10.90
N SER A 442 -56.83 24.84 -9.80
CA SER A 442 -57.15 26.23 -9.44
C SER A 442 -57.62 26.34 -7.98
N GLU A 443 -57.28 27.45 -7.32
CA GLU A 443 -57.62 27.74 -5.92
C GLU A 443 -58.95 28.50 -5.78
N VAL A 444 -59.61 28.36 -4.61
CA VAL A 444 -60.49 29.38 -3.99
C VAL A 444 -60.27 29.31 -2.47
N ASP A 445 -60.40 30.43 -1.77
CA ASP A 445 -59.89 30.69 -0.40
C ASP A 445 -61.01 30.90 0.65
N GLN A 446 -60.66 30.86 1.95
CA GLN A 446 -61.44 31.26 3.16
C GLN A 446 -62.63 30.34 3.55
N ASP A 447 -63.00 30.08 4.82
CA ASP A 447 -62.67 30.64 6.14
C ASP A 447 -62.96 29.61 7.30
N ARG A 448 -62.53 29.91 8.54
CA ARG A 448 -63.01 29.41 9.87
C ARG A 448 -62.75 27.98 10.40
N LYS A 449 -61.81 27.94 11.36
CA LYS A 449 -61.92 27.44 12.76
C LYS A 449 -62.67 26.12 13.09
N ASN A 450 -61.89 25.11 13.52
CA ASN A 450 -61.99 24.32 14.78
C ASN A 450 -61.03 23.12 14.66
N GLY A 451 -60.41 22.54 15.71
CA GLY A 451 -60.30 22.89 17.13
C GLY A 451 -59.53 21.75 17.84
N VAL A 452 -58.52 22.05 18.65
CA VAL A 452 -57.63 21.03 19.27
C VAL A 452 -57.89 20.97 20.78
N GLN A 453 -57.98 19.78 21.36
CA GLN A 453 -58.10 19.58 22.81
C GLN A 453 -56.73 19.52 23.49
N GLU A 454 -56.66 20.07 24.70
CA GLU A 454 -55.51 19.99 25.61
C GLU A 454 -55.71 18.89 26.68
N ASP A 455 -54.61 18.37 27.21
CA ASP A 455 -54.44 17.71 28.52
C ASP A 455 -52.93 17.42 28.67
N TYR A 456 -52.19 17.73 29.76
CA TYR A 456 -52.47 18.40 31.04
C TYR A 456 -51.24 19.25 31.45
N LEU A 457 -51.44 20.44 32.07
CA LEU A 457 -50.45 21.09 32.96
C LEU A 457 -51.10 22.06 33.98
N PRO A 458 -50.76 21.96 35.27
CA PRO A 458 -50.88 23.04 36.27
C PRO A 458 -49.48 23.52 36.75
N ALA A 459 -49.22 24.72 37.27
CA ALA A 459 -49.90 26.03 37.32
C ALA A 459 -48.85 27.10 37.82
N PRO A 460 -49.15 28.37 38.21
CA PRO A 460 -49.05 29.47 37.26
C PRO A 460 -48.38 30.80 37.72
N THR A 461 -47.67 31.48 36.79
CA THR A 461 -47.53 32.97 36.70
C THR A 461 -46.86 33.74 37.87
N PRO A 462 -46.70 35.10 37.87
CA PRO A 462 -46.82 36.13 36.79
C PRO A 462 -45.55 37.02 36.59
N GLY A 463 -45.50 37.85 35.53
CA GLY A 463 -44.52 38.96 35.42
C GLY A 463 -44.22 39.51 34.01
N GLN A 464 -44.95 40.54 33.56
CA GLN A 464 -44.64 41.40 32.39
C GLN A 464 -44.14 42.79 32.89
N PRO A 465 -43.63 43.77 32.05
CA PRO A 465 -43.73 43.90 30.59
C PRO A 465 -42.48 44.42 29.79
N ARG A 466 -42.60 44.42 28.45
CA ARG A 466 -42.10 45.35 27.37
C ARG A 466 -40.95 46.34 27.69
N LYS A 467 -40.03 46.69 26.78
CA LYS A 467 -40.26 47.36 25.46
C LYS A 467 -38.96 47.50 24.59
N THR A 468 -39.07 48.24 23.47
CA THR A 468 -38.07 48.66 22.44
C THR A 468 -36.79 49.33 23.00
N THR A 469 -35.67 49.62 22.28
CA THR A 469 -35.46 50.15 20.90
C THR A 469 -33.97 50.05 20.44
N ARG A 470 -33.61 50.46 19.20
CA ARG A 470 -32.21 50.64 18.69
C ARG A 470 -31.50 51.86 19.30
N ALA A 471 -30.16 51.84 19.45
CA ALA A 471 -29.24 53.01 19.31
C ALA A 471 -27.74 52.63 19.30
N ALA A 472 -26.90 53.54 18.81
CA ALA A 472 -25.51 53.39 18.36
C ALA A 472 -24.37 53.58 19.40
N ASP A 473 -23.14 53.26 18.94
CA ASP A 473 -21.79 53.84 19.22
C ASP A 473 -21.21 54.01 20.64
N ARG A 474 -19.92 53.64 20.77
CA ARG A 474 -18.83 54.53 21.26
C ARG A 474 -17.41 54.04 20.93
N HIS A 475 -16.43 54.95 21.06
CA HIS A 475 -15.13 54.96 20.37
C HIS A 475 -13.87 54.78 21.26
N HIS A 476 -12.79 54.23 20.66
CA HIS A 476 -11.37 54.66 20.79
C HIS A 476 -10.68 54.56 22.20
N PRO A 477 -9.36 54.88 22.39
CA PRO A 477 -8.38 55.50 21.45
C PRO A 477 -6.94 54.90 21.39
N TYR A 478 -6.17 55.32 20.37
CA TYR A 478 -4.98 56.20 20.57
C TYR A 478 -4.52 56.86 19.24
N GLN A 479 -3.70 57.91 19.34
CA GLN A 479 -3.18 58.74 18.23
C GLN A 479 -1.74 58.28 17.80
N ARG A 480 -0.95 58.90 16.90
CA ARG A 480 -0.96 60.26 16.30
C ARG A 480 0.01 60.36 15.11
N SER A 481 -0.31 61.21 14.11
CA SER A 481 0.57 62.20 13.42
C SER A 481 0.14 62.43 11.97
N GLY A 482 0.30 63.66 11.45
CA GLY A 482 -0.04 64.04 10.07
C GLY A 482 0.48 65.44 9.73
N VAL A 483 0.25 65.89 8.49
CA VAL A 483 0.60 67.24 7.98
C VAL A 483 -0.58 67.82 7.17
N HIS A 484 -0.55 69.13 6.93
CA HIS A 484 -1.65 70.00 6.50
C HIS A 484 -1.81 70.18 4.97
N ARG A 485 -3.06 70.40 4.54
CA ARG A 485 -3.53 71.36 3.50
C ARG A 485 -3.09 71.11 2.01
N THR A 486 -3.81 71.56 0.97
CA THR A 486 -5.04 72.40 0.88
C THR A 486 -5.88 72.08 -0.38
N SER A 487 -7.20 71.89 -0.20
CA SER A 487 -8.37 72.43 -0.95
C SER A 487 -8.42 72.67 -2.48
N VAL A 488 -9.66 72.52 -3.00
CA VAL A 488 -10.32 73.15 -4.18
C VAL A 488 -10.55 72.24 -5.41
N GLU A 489 -11.86 72.08 -5.75
CA GLU A 489 -12.55 71.72 -7.02
C GLU A 489 -11.96 70.69 -8.03
N GLU A 490 -12.71 69.69 -8.53
CA GLU A 490 -13.75 69.71 -9.61
C GLU A 490 -13.20 70.02 -11.03
N GLU A 491 -13.59 69.37 -12.12
CA GLU A 491 -14.52 68.23 -12.35
C GLU A 491 -14.14 67.51 -13.68
N THR A 492 -14.89 66.46 -14.06
CA THR A 492 -14.92 65.76 -15.38
C THR A 492 -13.72 64.89 -15.80
N GLY A 493 -14.05 63.72 -16.34
CA GLY A 493 -13.20 62.88 -17.20
C GLY A 493 -13.97 62.55 -18.49
N VAL A 494 -13.64 61.44 -19.17
CA VAL A 494 -14.10 61.06 -20.55
C VAL A 494 -13.30 61.85 -21.61
N GLU A 495 -12.59 61.25 -22.58
CA GLU A 495 -12.37 59.83 -22.91
C GLU A 495 -11.00 59.57 -23.58
N ARG A 496 -10.86 58.40 -24.24
CA ARG A 496 -9.97 57.95 -25.35
C ARG A 496 -9.04 59.00 -26.02
N GLU A 497 -7.90 58.64 -26.66
CA GLU A 497 -7.75 57.54 -27.64
C GLU A 497 -6.27 57.25 -28.05
N THR A 498 -6.10 56.34 -29.02
CA THR A 498 -4.97 56.13 -29.95
C THR A 498 -3.66 55.49 -29.47
N GLU A 499 -3.32 54.39 -30.14
CA GLU A 499 -1.96 53.88 -30.34
C GLU A 499 -1.19 54.75 -31.36
N ILE A 500 0.14 54.61 -31.44
CA ILE A 500 0.83 54.04 -32.62
C ILE A 500 2.32 53.81 -32.35
N MET A 501 2.89 52.82 -33.04
CA MET A 501 4.25 52.30 -32.86
C MET A 501 5.36 53.27 -33.30
N THR A 502 6.54 53.14 -32.67
CA THR A 502 7.81 53.06 -33.43
C THR A 502 8.60 51.83 -33.00
N MET A 503 9.10 51.07 -33.98
CA MET A 503 9.83 49.82 -33.73
C MET A 503 11.33 50.08 -33.65
N HIS A 504 12.04 49.39 -32.74
CA HIS A 504 13.38 48.88 -33.02
C HIS A 504 13.60 47.52 -32.35
N ARG A 505 14.53 46.74 -32.87
CA ARG A 505 14.55 45.28 -32.76
C ARG A 505 15.84 44.81 -32.09
N HIS A 506 15.75 44.07 -30.99
CA HIS A 506 16.74 43.05 -30.60
C HIS A 506 16.13 42.03 -29.64
N SER A 507 16.93 41.06 -29.16
CA SER A 507 16.47 39.69 -28.91
C SER A 507 17.15 38.99 -27.72
N GLN A 508 16.49 37.93 -27.23
CA GLN A 508 16.91 36.93 -26.22
C GLN A 508 16.55 37.27 -24.76
N GLY A 509 16.31 36.20 -23.98
CA GLY A 509 16.21 36.23 -22.51
C GLY A 509 14.78 36.34 -21.95
N THR A 510 14.18 35.19 -21.60
CA THR A 510 13.07 35.13 -20.63
C THR A 510 13.53 34.26 -19.47
N ASP A 511 13.90 34.89 -18.35
CA ASP A 511 14.30 34.18 -17.13
C ASP A 511 13.09 33.53 -16.43
N SER A 512 13.37 32.51 -15.61
CA SER A 512 12.37 31.76 -14.85
C SER A 512 12.19 32.32 -13.42
N ASP A 513 10.97 32.20 -12.87
CA ASP A 513 10.59 32.64 -11.50
C ASP A 513 11.42 32.02 -10.35
N GLU A 514 12.27 31.04 -10.65
CA GLU A 514 13.18 30.42 -9.70
C GLU A 514 14.32 31.35 -9.25
N GLU A 515 14.89 32.19 -10.13
CA GLU A 515 16.00 33.08 -9.73
C GLU A 515 15.54 34.16 -8.73
N LEU A 516 14.31 34.65 -8.88
CA LEU A 516 13.71 35.62 -7.98
C LEU A 516 13.56 35.06 -6.56
N HIS A 517 13.22 33.76 -6.44
CA HIS A 517 13.12 33.07 -5.16
C HIS A 517 14.48 32.78 -4.50
N LEU A 518 15.53 32.50 -5.28
CA LEU A 518 16.89 32.36 -4.70
C LEU A 518 17.40 33.68 -4.11
N ARG A 519 17.18 34.82 -4.79
CA ARG A 519 17.62 36.14 -4.29
C ARG A 519 17.00 36.52 -2.93
N MET A 520 15.81 36.02 -2.60
CA MET A 520 15.17 36.33 -1.31
C MET A 520 15.69 35.52 -0.10
N ARG A 521 16.61 34.55 -0.28
CA ARG A 521 17.14 33.73 0.83
C ARG A 521 18.53 34.14 1.34
N SER A 522 19.25 35.06 0.68
CA SER A 522 20.67 35.31 0.95
C SER A 522 21.02 36.40 1.99
N HIS A 523 20.09 36.81 2.87
CA HIS A 523 20.36 37.80 3.92
C HIS A 523 19.69 37.53 5.28
N ARG A 524 20.46 37.02 6.26
CA ARG A 524 20.29 37.28 7.71
C ARG A 524 21.57 36.91 8.50
N LYS A 525 21.87 37.66 9.56
CA LYS A 525 23.01 37.45 10.48
C LYS A 525 22.56 36.76 11.78
N PRO A 526 23.44 36.03 12.49
CA PRO A 526 23.09 35.31 13.72
C PRO A 526 23.05 36.21 14.97
N SER A 527 22.31 35.78 16.00
CA SER A 527 22.28 36.37 17.34
C SER A 527 22.19 35.29 18.45
N GLN A 528 22.38 35.68 19.71
CA GLN A 528 22.82 34.79 20.81
C GLN A 528 21.68 34.13 21.63
N SER A 529 22.06 33.10 22.40
CA SER A 529 21.20 32.31 23.31
C SER A 529 21.49 32.52 24.80
N PRO A 530 20.49 32.50 25.70
CA PRO A 530 20.72 32.44 27.16
C PRO A 530 20.07 31.23 27.90
N ILE A 531 20.93 30.37 28.45
CA ILE A 531 20.93 29.69 29.77
C ILE A 531 19.60 29.40 30.54
N ARG A 532 19.36 28.08 30.82
CA ARG A 532 18.89 27.38 32.07
C ARG A 532 18.29 28.20 33.26
N SER A 533 17.34 27.73 34.10
CA SER A 533 16.96 26.38 34.63
C SER A 533 15.74 26.49 35.62
N PRO A 534 15.40 25.54 36.53
CA PRO A 534 15.00 24.10 36.40
C PRO A 534 13.66 23.73 37.13
N LYS A 535 13.12 22.50 36.98
CA LYS A 535 12.66 21.61 38.10
C LYS A 535 12.09 20.22 37.69
N VAL A 536 12.52 19.20 38.46
CA VAL A 536 11.90 17.90 38.85
C VAL A 536 11.40 16.87 37.81
N ARG A 537 11.85 15.62 38.03
CA ARG A 537 11.56 14.33 37.37
C ARG A 537 10.10 13.86 37.37
N ALA A 538 9.76 13.06 36.36
CA ALA A 538 9.30 11.67 36.58
C ALA A 538 10.20 10.72 35.76
N VAL A 539 10.28 9.42 36.10
CA VAL A 539 11.09 8.43 35.37
C VAL A 539 10.26 7.18 35.10
N SER A 540 10.23 6.75 33.84
CA SER A 540 9.85 5.39 33.44
C SER A 540 10.94 4.87 32.51
N GLN A 541 11.30 3.58 32.63
CA GLN A 541 12.35 2.97 31.82
C GLN A 541 11.73 2.26 30.61
N THR A 542 12.09 2.70 29.42
CA THR A 542 11.76 2.02 28.16
C THR A 542 12.99 2.11 27.26
N THR A 543 13.56 0.96 26.90
CA THR A 543 14.84 0.87 26.21
C THR A 543 14.69 1.14 24.72
N SER A 544 14.55 2.40 24.34
CA SER A 544 14.43 2.83 22.94
C SER A 544 15.80 2.88 22.25
N THR A 545 16.15 1.83 21.50
CA THR A 545 17.29 1.84 20.58
C THR A 545 17.00 2.72 19.37
N VAL A 546 17.54 3.94 19.37
CA VAL A 546 17.43 4.87 18.23
C VAL A 546 18.41 4.45 17.15
N TYR A 547 17.90 4.01 16.00
CA TYR A 547 18.71 3.78 14.80
C TYR A 547 18.90 5.09 14.04
N VAL A 548 20.16 5.45 13.77
CA VAL A 548 20.50 6.57 12.88
C VAL A 548 20.56 6.05 11.45
N ILE A 549 19.67 6.52 10.58
CA ILE A 549 19.64 6.15 9.16
C ILE A 549 20.73 6.95 8.43
N ASN A 550 21.92 6.38 8.32
CA ASN A 550 22.96 6.90 7.43
C ASN A 550 22.63 6.58 5.97
N ASN A 551 21.86 7.46 5.33
CA ASN A 551 21.52 7.38 3.91
C ASN A 551 22.65 7.98 3.04
N ASP A 552 23.79 7.30 2.98
CA ASP A 552 24.94 7.67 2.13
C ASP A 552 24.75 7.12 0.70
N ALA A 553 24.55 8.03 -0.25
CA ALA A 553 24.33 7.73 -1.67
C ALA A 553 25.62 7.85 -2.53
N SER A 554 26.80 7.89 -1.90
CA SER A 554 28.07 8.15 -2.61
C SER A 554 28.60 7.00 -3.49
N GLN A 555 27.87 5.88 -3.61
CA GLN A 555 28.29 4.70 -4.39
C GLN A 555 27.23 4.15 -5.36
N ASP A 556 26.20 4.93 -5.69
CA ASP A 556 25.17 4.55 -6.67
C ASP A 556 25.76 4.62 -8.11
N ALA A 557 26.29 3.50 -8.60
CA ALA A 557 27.00 3.41 -9.89
C ALA A 557 26.13 2.89 -11.07
N GLU A 558 24.89 2.47 -10.82
CA GLU A 558 24.07 1.70 -11.77
C GLU A 558 23.02 2.51 -12.53
N ASN A 559 23.40 3.68 -13.09
CA ASN A 559 22.58 4.35 -14.11
C ASN A 559 23.39 5.19 -15.12
N VAL A 560 24.33 4.55 -15.82
CA VAL A 560 25.01 5.16 -16.97
C VAL A 560 24.44 4.60 -18.27
N GLY A 561 23.43 5.28 -18.81
CA GLY A 561 22.82 4.95 -20.10
C GLY A 561 23.81 4.98 -21.27
N SER A 562 23.54 4.20 -22.31
CA SER A 562 24.48 3.91 -23.40
C SER A 562 24.82 5.12 -24.29
N GLY A 563 26.00 5.71 -24.09
CA GLY A 563 26.60 6.70 -25.00
C GLY A 563 27.94 6.21 -25.56
N ARG A 564 28.12 6.18 -26.89
CA ARG A 564 29.40 5.86 -27.53
C ARG A 564 30.46 6.95 -27.23
N PRO A 565 31.61 6.63 -26.61
CA PRO A 565 32.70 7.60 -26.48
C PRO A 565 33.41 7.81 -27.82
N LYS A 566 33.80 9.05 -28.11
CA LYS A 566 34.83 9.37 -29.11
C LYS A 566 36.20 9.48 -28.42
N THR A 567 37.24 9.02 -29.11
CA THR A 567 38.62 8.98 -28.62
C THR A 567 39.29 10.36 -28.57
N VAL A 568 39.93 10.68 -27.45
CA VAL A 568 41.05 11.65 -27.33
C VAL A 568 42.06 11.06 -26.31
N ASP A 569 43.35 11.34 -26.50
CA ASP A 569 44.45 10.56 -25.95
C ASP A 569 44.79 10.74 -24.46
N ARG A 570 45.49 9.74 -23.92
CA ARG A 570 46.19 9.81 -22.63
C ARG A 570 47.61 10.36 -22.82
N VAL A 571 48.03 11.27 -21.94
CA VAL A 571 49.44 11.52 -21.62
C VAL A 571 49.63 11.24 -20.13
N ALA A 572 50.76 10.62 -19.74
CA ALA A 572 51.02 10.18 -18.38
C ALA A 572 52.19 10.94 -17.74
N SER A 573 52.10 11.23 -16.44
CA SER A 573 53.24 11.63 -15.62
C SER A 573 53.02 11.35 -14.13
N THR A 574 54.11 11.00 -13.45
CA THR A 574 54.23 10.76 -12.00
C THR A 574 55.70 10.88 -11.60
N PRO A 575 56.05 11.11 -10.32
CA PRO A 575 55.48 12.04 -9.33
C PRO A 575 56.56 13.05 -8.87
N SER A 576 56.31 13.86 -7.85
CA SER A 576 57.36 14.64 -7.16
C SER A 576 57.05 14.93 -5.68
N VAL A 577 58.10 15.33 -4.94
CA VAL A 577 58.19 15.31 -3.46
C VAL A 577 58.61 16.70 -2.95
N MET A 578 58.33 17.02 -1.66
CA MET A 578 59.06 17.90 -0.70
C MET A 578 58.11 18.80 0.13
N THR A 579 58.36 19.22 1.40
CA THR A 579 59.22 18.73 2.52
C THR A 579 58.79 19.39 3.87
N LYS A 580 58.89 18.64 4.99
CA LYS A 580 58.95 19.01 6.46
C LYS A 580 58.58 20.43 6.97
N VAL A 581 57.98 20.43 8.18
CA VAL A 581 58.50 21.16 9.38
C VAL A 581 58.52 20.22 10.62
N ARG A 582 59.32 20.54 11.65
CA ARG A 582 59.48 19.83 12.96
C ARG A 582 58.25 20.07 13.88
N GLY A 583 57.98 19.35 14.99
CA GLY A 583 58.66 18.29 15.78
C GLY A 583 57.92 18.11 17.15
N SER A 584 58.42 17.47 18.23
CA SER A 584 59.57 16.58 18.46
C SER A 584 59.64 16.09 19.94
N LYS A 585 59.65 14.75 20.18
CA LYS A 585 60.05 14.04 21.45
C LYS A 585 59.06 14.10 22.64
N ARG A 586 59.07 13.19 23.66
CA ARG A 586 60.12 12.23 24.15
C ARG A 586 59.53 11.03 24.97
N MET A 587 60.20 9.87 24.92
CA MET A 587 60.27 8.73 25.89
C MET A 587 59.09 7.76 26.16
N GLY A 588 59.39 6.45 26.01
CA GLY A 588 59.05 5.37 26.97
C GLY A 588 60.36 4.90 27.64
N PRO A 589 60.55 3.63 28.09
CA PRO A 589 59.72 2.41 27.97
C PRO A 589 58.92 2.13 29.29
N GLU A 590 58.68 0.95 29.93
CA GLU A 590 59.16 -0.46 29.95
C GLU A 590 58.06 -1.48 30.36
N SER A 591 58.42 -2.73 30.68
CA SER A 591 57.58 -3.77 31.31
C SER A 591 58.45 -4.78 32.07
N PRO A 592 58.02 -5.27 33.25
CA PRO A 592 58.31 -6.68 33.58
C PRO A 592 57.25 -7.45 34.42
N LEU A 593 56.95 -8.67 33.94
CA LEU A 593 56.95 -9.96 34.68
C LEU A 593 56.24 -10.17 36.06
N ARG A 594 55.15 -10.97 36.00
CA ARG A 594 55.04 -12.38 36.53
C ARG A 594 54.86 -12.68 38.05
N ALA A 595 53.94 -13.63 38.32
CA ALA A 595 53.67 -14.39 39.57
C ALA A 595 52.84 -13.65 40.66
N LYS A 596 52.12 -14.33 41.59
CA LYS A 596 52.07 -15.78 41.96
C LYS A 596 50.64 -16.23 42.43
N GLU A 597 50.42 -17.54 42.64
CA GLU A 597 49.14 -18.16 43.06
C GLU A 597 48.70 -17.82 44.51
N SER A 598 47.43 -17.96 44.93
CA SER A 598 46.72 -19.21 45.32
C SER A 598 45.39 -18.86 46.04
N ALA A 599 44.41 -19.70 46.39
CA ALA A 599 44.12 -21.16 46.25
C ALA A 599 42.61 -21.35 45.88
N GLY A 600 42.08 -22.50 45.44
CA GLY A 600 41.76 -23.71 46.24
C GLY A 600 40.49 -23.51 47.10
N VAL A 601 39.34 -24.15 46.85
CA VAL A 601 38.94 -25.54 47.25
C VAL A 601 37.49 -25.77 46.71
N ARG A 602 37.15 -26.79 45.88
CA ARG A 602 36.71 -28.20 46.19
C ARG A 602 35.57 -28.30 47.24
N LYS A 603 34.55 -29.17 47.17
CA LYS A 603 34.02 -30.16 46.20
C LYS A 603 32.62 -30.65 46.72
N THR A 604 31.97 -31.63 46.05
CA THR A 604 30.82 -32.47 46.54
C THR A 604 29.48 -31.76 46.83
N SER A 605 28.31 -32.43 46.96
CA SER A 605 27.72 -33.67 46.36
C SER A 605 26.26 -33.78 46.86
N GLY A 606 25.28 -34.17 46.03
CA GLY A 606 23.85 -34.09 46.44
C GLY A 606 22.82 -34.85 45.59
N ARG A 607 22.90 -36.18 45.53
CA ARG A 607 21.77 -37.11 45.24
C ARG A 607 20.87 -37.12 46.51
N VAL A 608 19.56 -37.42 46.56
CA VAL A 608 18.58 -38.20 45.77
C VAL A 608 17.17 -37.62 46.06
N GLY A 609 16.11 -37.96 45.32
CA GLY A 609 14.72 -37.69 45.77
C GLY A 609 13.62 -37.87 44.73
N SER A 610 13.08 -39.08 44.59
CA SER A 610 11.97 -39.40 43.67
C SER A 610 10.65 -39.63 44.41
N ALA A 611 9.54 -39.12 43.88
CA ALA A 611 8.18 -39.52 44.27
C ALA A 611 7.27 -39.58 43.03
N SER A 612 6.45 -40.61 42.93
CA SER A 612 5.55 -40.90 41.80
C SER A 612 4.08 -40.70 42.19
N MET A 613 3.26 -40.32 41.21
CA MET A 613 1.82 -40.59 41.21
C MET A 613 1.39 -41.05 39.81
N SER A 614 0.39 -41.92 39.75
CA SER A 614 0.07 -42.71 38.56
C SER A 614 -1.39 -43.16 38.51
N ALA A 615 -1.91 -43.33 37.29
CA ALA A 615 -3.29 -43.78 36.98
C ALA A 615 -4.39 -42.75 37.35
N SER A 616 -5.57 -42.75 36.73
CA SER A 616 -6.16 -43.77 35.83
C SER A 616 -6.73 -43.18 34.54
N ALA A 617 -6.92 -44.04 33.53
CA ALA A 617 -7.53 -43.67 32.25
C ALA A 617 -9.04 -44.01 32.21
N MET A 618 -9.78 -43.32 31.34
CA MET A 618 -10.91 -43.89 30.62
C MET A 618 -10.95 -43.36 29.19
N ALA A 619 -11.29 -44.24 28.24
CA ALA A 619 -11.50 -43.89 26.84
C ALA A 619 -12.98 -44.12 26.47
N ALA A 620 -13.54 -43.25 25.63
CA ALA A 620 -14.91 -43.35 25.14
C ALA A 620 -14.92 -43.58 23.62
N THR A 621 -14.85 -44.85 23.21
CA THR A 621 -14.94 -45.25 21.79
C THR A 621 -16.39 -45.23 21.32
N THR A 622 -16.69 -44.52 20.22
CA THR A 622 -17.99 -44.63 19.53
C THR A 622 -17.78 -45.01 18.07
N ALA A 623 -17.80 -46.31 17.79
CA ALA A 623 -17.88 -46.83 16.43
C ALA A 623 -19.33 -46.84 15.95
N ARG A 624 -19.58 -46.49 14.69
CA ARG A 624 -20.85 -46.81 14.00
C ARG A 624 -20.54 -47.53 12.69
N LYS A 625 -21.25 -48.62 12.44
CA LYS A 625 -20.88 -49.65 11.45
C LYS A 625 -21.85 -49.66 10.28
N VAL A 626 -21.30 -49.58 9.08
CA VAL A 626 -21.75 -50.14 7.78
C VAL A 626 -23.25 -50.38 7.57
N SER A 627 -23.78 -49.73 6.54
CA SER A 627 -24.77 -50.33 5.63
C SER A 627 -24.57 -49.78 4.22
N GLY A 628 -24.50 -50.65 3.21
CA GLY A 628 -24.48 -50.26 1.80
C GLY A 628 -25.33 -51.21 0.97
N SER A 629 -25.93 -50.72 -0.11
CA SER A 629 -26.50 -51.47 -1.24
C SER A 629 -27.24 -50.52 -2.18
N SER A 630 -27.26 -50.86 -3.48
CA SER A 630 -27.76 -50.05 -4.60
C SER A 630 -26.84 -48.90 -5.01
#